data_AF-A0A3P0NY38-F1
#
_entry.id   AF-A0A3P0NY38-F1
#
_cell.length_a   1.000
_cell.length_b   1.000
_cell.length_c   1.000
_cell.angle_alpha   90.00
_cell.angle_beta   90.00
_cell.angle_gamma   90.00
#
_symmetry.space_group_name_H-M   'P 1'
#
loop_
_entity.id
_entity.type
_entity.pdbx_description
1 polymer ?
#
loop_
_entity_poly.entity_id
_entity_poly.type
_entity_poly.pdbx_seq_one_letter_code
_entity_poly.pdbx_strand_id
1 'polypeptide(L)'
;MRLGADGVTAPQFSLGKSGVYELRYTPFEYVNREAKLVIVGITPGNTQLELSYGKAQELLRHRHPTDMILREIKKVGAFGGPSMRPNLLKMLRHFEFERLLGIEDVESLWSSHADLLQSTSVVPHAAFKAGKMFAGSFDEVMASPLLSECFRDCFVPSVREMASDTLFVGLGPCPEAALDWCVHHGALQRKQVSGAFCHPSGAGGSTTRYYLREVTKGELDAKNPVLRRTDWLDRAYKQMHVATASLLGRTAPKPSARRDQETAMPTPNVPSSAQLKPATTKVHDIATCGTANDEVAAILAEVQKAGYRLTNQTSKVAEFAAPNGQIIYLVKTTSRMNRVKLVVHPGLMPDEVMALPGVASVGHEHRFHSNMSRFPKRLNRGATETAYGWQVSLDTFDDLPRFLAAFADWATPVGGPA
;
A
#
# COMPACT_ATOMS: atom_id res chain seq x y z
N MET A 1 17.89 9.83 18.04
CA MET A 1 18.68 10.84 17.28
C MET A 1 17.70 11.88 16.73
N ARG A 2 18.00 13.19 16.80
CA ARG A 2 17.06 14.27 16.47
C ARG A 2 17.63 15.12 15.34
N LEU A 3 17.26 14.83 14.09
CA LEU A 3 17.84 15.49 12.92
C LEU A 3 16.96 16.55 12.24
N GLY A 4 15.64 16.54 12.45
CA GLY A 4 14.77 17.53 11.79
C GLY A 4 14.89 17.49 10.26
N ALA A 5 14.98 18.66 9.62
CA ALA A 5 15.16 18.76 8.16
C ALA A 5 16.48 18.13 7.66
N ASP A 6 17.54 18.13 8.48
CA ASP A 6 18.81 17.44 8.15
C ASP A 6 18.65 15.91 8.09
N GLY A 7 17.53 15.40 8.60
CA GLY A 7 17.12 14.00 8.46
C GLY A 7 16.85 13.60 7.02
N VAL A 8 16.55 14.56 6.13
CA VAL A 8 16.22 14.25 4.73
C VAL A 8 17.31 13.41 4.10
N THR A 9 18.60 13.73 4.28
CA THR A 9 19.74 13.02 3.68
C THR A 9 20.40 11.98 4.59
N ALA A 10 19.84 11.76 5.78
CA ALA A 10 20.54 11.00 6.80
C ALA A 10 20.35 9.49 6.62
N PRO A 11 21.44 8.69 6.64
CA PRO A 11 21.41 7.25 6.30
C PRO A 11 20.52 6.42 7.23
N GLN A 12 20.31 6.86 8.47
CA GLN A 12 19.44 6.21 9.46
C GLN A 12 17.95 6.21 9.09
N PHE A 13 17.53 7.07 8.17
CA PHE A 13 16.17 7.06 7.65
C PHE A 13 16.05 6.23 6.36
N SER A 14 17.14 5.61 5.88
CA SER A 14 17.06 4.71 4.73
C SER A 14 16.32 3.42 5.11
N LEU A 15 15.27 3.12 4.37
CA LEU A 15 14.52 1.85 4.48
C LEU A 15 15.05 0.78 3.54
N GLY A 16 15.83 1.17 2.53
CA GLY A 16 16.41 0.23 1.59
C GLY A 16 16.82 0.87 0.27
N LYS A 17 17.59 0.12 -0.50
CA LYS A 17 18.02 0.47 -1.86
C LYS A 17 17.93 -0.76 -2.76
N SER A 18 17.41 -0.58 -3.97
CA SER A 18 17.38 -1.62 -5.00
C SER A 18 17.69 -1.00 -6.36
N GLY A 19 18.88 -1.31 -6.90
CA GLY A 19 19.39 -0.67 -8.10
C GLY A 19 19.45 0.87 -7.96
N VAL A 20 18.70 1.57 -8.81
CA VAL A 20 18.59 3.03 -8.81
C VAL A 20 17.56 3.56 -7.81
N TYR A 21 16.77 2.69 -7.20
CA TYR A 21 15.69 3.08 -6.29
C TYR A 21 16.15 3.09 -4.84
N GLU A 22 15.64 4.05 -4.09
CA GLU A 22 15.89 4.24 -2.67
C GLU A 22 14.59 4.62 -1.97
N LEU A 23 14.40 4.12 -0.75
CA LEU A 23 13.30 4.52 0.12
C LEU A 23 13.86 5.20 1.36
N ARG A 24 13.29 6.35 1.71
CA ARG A 24 13.51 7.02 2.98
C ARG A 24 12.23 7.01 3.80
N TYR A 25 12.39 6.66 5.07
CA TYR A 25 11.33 6.63 6.04
C TYR A 25 10.54 7.93 6.03
N THR A 26 9.22 7.82 6.09
CA THR A 26 8.34 8.97 6.26
C THR A 26 7.28 8.54 7.26
N PRO A 27 7.14 9.24 8.41
CA PRO A 27 6.30 8.81 9.53
C PRO A 27 4.79 9.01 9.24
N PHE A 28 4.29 8.36 8.20
CA PHE A 28 2.94 8.50 7.64
C PHE A 28 2.03 7.30 7.88
N GLU A 29 2.40 6.42 8.82
CA GLU A 29 1.71 5.18 9.19
C GLU A 29 0.34 5.42 9.83
N TYR A 30 0.05 6.63 10.31
CA TYR A 30 -1.28 6.94 10.81
C TYR A 30 -2.33 6.85 9.69
N VAL A 31 -3.36 6.05 9.97
CA VAL A 31 -4.51 5.81 9.11
C VAL A 31 -5.75 6.43 9.77
N ASN A 32 -6.30 7.47 9.15
CA ASN A 32 -7.57 8.05 9.56
C ASN A 32 -8.74 7.21 9.02
N ARG A 33 -9.20 6.23 9.81
CA ARG A 33 -10.25 5.26 9.42
C ARG A 33 -11.63 5.88 9.16
N GLU A 34 -11.88 7.03 9.78
CA GLU A 34 -13.14 7.77 9.65
C GLU A 34 -13.16 8.72 8.43
N ALA A 35 -12.07 8.78 7.66
CA ALA A 35 -11.98 9.66 6.51
C ALA A 35 -13.06 9.34 5.45
N LYS A 36 -13.73 10.39 4.99
CA LYS A 36 -14.68 10.32 3.87
C LYS A 36 -14.01 10.52 2.51
N LEU A 37 -12.85 11.19 2.50
CA LEU A 37 -12.04 11.41 1.31
C LEU A 37 -10.60 10.92 1.53
N VAL A 38 -10.12 10.07 0.63
CA VAL A 38 -8.72 9.67 0.52
C VAL A 38 -8.11 10.28 -0.74
N ILE A 39 -7.05 11.07 -0.58
CA ILE A 39 -6.27 11.63 -1.70
C ILE A 39 -4.95 10.87 -1.79
N VAL A 40 -4.66 10.31 -2.98
CA VAL A 40 -3.50 9.46 -3.22
C VAL A 40 -2.50 10.13 -4.17
N GLY A 41 -1.30 10.42 -3.66
CA GLY A 41 -0.13 10.85 -4.44
C GLY A 41 0.76 9.70 -4.88
N ILE A 42 1.90 10.01 -5.54
CA ILE A 42 2.89 8.99 -5.93
C ILE A 42 3.76 8.59 -4.74
N THR A 43 4.42 9.58 -4.14
CA THR A 43 5.34 9.46 -3.00
C THR A 43 5.36 10.80 -2.25
N PRO A 44 5.60 10.84 -0.93
CA PRO A 44 5.86 12.08 -0.22
C PRO A 44 7.00 12.88 -0.87
N GLY A 45 6.77 14.15 -1.17
CA GLY A 45 7.78 15.07 -1.72
C GLY A 45 8.72 15.64 -0.66
N ASN A 46 9.78 16.34 -1.09
CA ASN A 46 10.79 16.91 -0.19
C ASN A 46 10.19 17.82 0.89
N THR A 47 9.27 18.73 0.52
CA THR A 47 8.59 19.60 1.47
C THR A 47 7.77 18.82 2.50
N GLN A 48 7.09 17.74 2.08
CA GLN A 48 6.35 16.89 3.01
C GLN A 48 7.30 16.17 3.97
N LEU A 49 8.46 15.72 3.47
CA LEU A 49 9.48 15.07 4.28
C LEU A 49 10.08 16.04 5.32
N GLU A 50 10.48 17.24 4.90
CA GLU A 50 10.99 18.30 5.78
C GLU A 50 10.00 18.67 6.88
N LEU A 51 8.73 18.92 6.51
CA LEU A 51 7.66 19.23 7.46
C LEU A 51 7.40 18.06 8.44
N SER A 52 7.38 16.83 7.94
CA SER A 52 7.15 15.64 8.76
C SER A 52 8.24 15.45 9.81
N TYR A 53 9.51 15.61 9.42
CA TYR A 53 10.64 15.46 10.35
C TYR A 53 10.73 16.62 11.34
N GLY A 54 10.46 17.85 10.88
CA GLY A 54 10.40 19.02 11.75
C GLY A 54 9.34 18.86 12.83
N LYS A 55 8.11 18.46 12.44
CA LYS A 55 7.01 18.22 13.38
C LYS A 55 7.27 17.03 14.30
N ALA A 56 7.80 15.93 13.79
CA ALA A 56 8.21 14.78 14.60
C ALA A 56 9.21 15.21 15.68
N GLN A 57 10.24 15.97 15.30
CA GLN A 57 11.27 16.41 16.24
C GLN A 57 10.71 17.35 17.31
N GLU A 58 9.86 18.30 16.94
CA GLU A 58 9.15 19.18 17.86
C GLU A 58 8.37 18.38 18.92
N LEU A 59 7.49 17.49 18.49
CA LEU A 59 6.62 16.76 19.40
C LEU A 59 7.38 15.72 20.25
N LEU A 60 8.44 15.11 19.70
CA LEU A 60 9.36 14.25 20.46
C LEU A 60 10.15 15.01 21.53
N ARG A 61 10.44 16.31 21.35
CA ARG A 61 11.06 17.13 22.40
C ARG A 61 10.12 17.32 23.60
N HIS A 62 8.81 17.41 23.34
CA HIS A 62 7.78 17.56 24.35
C HIS A 62 7.27 16.23 24.93
N ARG A 63 7.85 15.08 24.52
CA ARG A 63 7.49 13.73 24.99
C ARG A 63 5.99 13.40 24.80
N HIS A 64 5.40 13.91 23.73
CA HIS A 64 4.06 13.49 23.33
C HIS A 64 4.03 12.00 22.96
N PRO A 65 2.89 11.32 23.11
CA PRO A 65 2.75 9.92 22.75
C PRO A 65 2.79 9.74 21.22
N THR A 66 3.29 8.59 20.76
CA THR A 66 3.59 8.32 19.35
C THR A 66 2.36 8.43 18.44
N ASP A 67 1.19 8.00 18.91
CA ASP A 67 -0.07 8.09 18.17
C ASP A 67 -0.45 9.55 17.87
N MET A 68 -0.32 10.44 18.85
CA MET A 68 -0.54 11.87 18.70
C MET A 68 0.49 12.47 17.73
N ILE A 69 1.77 12.06 17.84
CA ILE A 69 2.83 12.50 16.94
C ILE A 69 2.49 12.15 15.49
N LEU A 70 2.16 10.89 15.20
CA LEU A 70 1.85 10.44 13.84
C LEU A 70 0.60 11.11 13.29
N ARG A 71 -0.42 11.34 14.12
CA ARG A 71 -1.63 12.08 13.73
C ARG A 71 -1.31 13.53 13.33
N GLU A 72 -0.52 14.24 14.14
CA GLU A 72 -0.14 15.63 13.86
C GLU A 72 0.78 15.73 12.63
N ILE A 73 1.70 14.77 12.44
CA ILE A 73 2.51 14.66 11.23
C ILE A 73 1.62 14.51 9.99
N LYS A 74 0.57 13.69 10.07
CA LYS A 74 -0.35 13.47 8.96
C LYS A 74 -1.06 14.75 8.53
N LYS A 75 -1.48 15.58 9.50
CA LYS A 75 -2.12 16.88 9.24
C LYS A 75 -1.20 17.82 8.47
N VAL A 76 0.07 17.95 8.89
CA VAL A 76 1.03 18.84 8.21
C VAL A 76 1.48 18.29 6.86
N GLY A 77 1.45 16.97 6.67
CA GLY A 77 1.85 16.28 5.45
C GLY A 77 0.79 16.20 4.34
N ALA A 78 -0.44 16.66 4.59
CA ALA A 78 -1.62 16.36 3.76
C ALA A 78 -1.74 17.12 2.43
N PHE A 79 -0.69 17.20 1.60
CA PHE A 79 -0.70 17.97 0.33
C PHE A 79 -1.04 19.47 0.51
N GLY A 80 -0.86 20.00 1.72
CA GLY A 80 -1.25 21.36 2.12
C GLY A 80 -0.24 22.46 1.78
N GLY A 81 0.85 22.13 1.07
CA GLY A 81 1.90 23.09 0.73
C GLY A 81 1.44 24.15 -0.29
N PRO A 82 2.08 25.33 -0.33
CA PRO A 82 1.67 26.47 -1.17
C PRO A 82 1.70 26.16 -2.67
N SER A 83 2.47 25.15 -3.09
CA SER A 83 2.59 24.75 -4.50
C SER A 83 1.51 23.78 -4.99
N MET A 84 0.77 23.13 -4.08
CA MET A 84 -0.22 22.10 -4.42
C MET A 84 -1.64 22.47 -3.97
N ARG A 85 -1.78 22.99 -2.74
CA ARG A 85 -3.09 23.25 -2.12
C ARG A 85 -3.99 24.14 -2.99
N PRO A 86 -3.55 25.26 -3.58
CA PRO A 86 -4.44 26.12 -4.37
C PRO A 86 -5.07 25.40 -5.57
N ASN A 87 -4.31 24.57 -6.28
CA ASN A 87 -4.83 23.80 -7.43
C ASN A 87 -5.72 22.64 -6.99
N LEU A 88 -5.40 22.00 -5.86
CA LEU A 88 -6.22 20.95 -5.30
C LEU A 88 -7.59 21.49 -4.86
N LEU A 89 -7.63 22.67 -4.22
CA LEU A 89 -8.87 23.37 -3.88
C LEU A 89 -9.70 23.68 -5.12
N LYS A 90 -9.08 24.19 -6.20
CA LYS A 90 -9.79 24.43 -7.47
C LYS A 90 -10.44 23.16 -8.00
N MET A 91 -9.73 22.03 -8.01
CA MET A 91 -10.28 20.76 -8.48
C MET A 91 -11.39 20.22 -7.57
N LEU A 92 -11.19 20.25 -6.26
CA LEU A 92 -12.21 19.81 -5.30
C LEU A 92 -13.50 20.63 -5.43
N ARG A 93 -13.40 21.96 -5.51
CA ARG A 93 -14.55 22.86 -5.72
C ARG A 93 -15.20 22.66 -7.10
N HIS A 94 -14.40 22.47 -8.16
CA HIS A 94 -14.93 22.21 -9.51
C HIS A 94 -15.81 20.96 -9.58
N PHE A 95 -15.49 19.93 -8.80
CA PHE A 95 -16.27 18.69 -8.73
C PHE A 95 -17.20 18.62 -7.51
N GLU A 96 -17.43 19.75 -6.83
CA GLU A 96 -18.38 19.93 -5.73
C GLU A 96 -18.14 18.95 -4.55
N PHE A 97 -16.89 18.72 -4.19
CA PHE A 97 -16.54 17.84 -3.05
C PHE A 97 -17.06 18.38 -1.72
N GLU A 98 -17.26 19.69 -1.56
CA GLU A 98 -17.89 20.27 -0.38
C GLU A 98 -19.30 19.69 -0.15
N ARG A 99 -20.07 19.50 -1.23
CA ARG A 99 -21.40 18.89 -1.17
C ARG A 99 -21.35 17.39 -0.90
N LEU A 100 -20.39 16.69 -1.52
CA LEU A 100 -20.20 15.25 -1.29
C LEU A 100 -19.82 14.95 0.16
N LEU A 101 -19.10 15.86 0.80
CA LEU A 101 -18.61 15.72 2.17
C LEU A 101 -19.51 16.37 3.22
N GLY A 102 -20.53 17.13 2.80
CA GLY A 102 -21.44 17.82 3.71
C GLY A 102 -20.78 18.97 4.49
N ILE A 103 -19.79 19.64 3.88
CA ILE A 103 -19.07 20.78 4.48
C ILE A 103 -19.31 22.05 3.65
N GLU A 104 -19.06 23.21 4.25
CA GLU A 104 -19.25 24.51 3.58
C GLU A 104 -18.17 24.77 2.51
N ASP A 105 -16.91 24.48 2.84
CA ASP A 105 -15.78 24.65 1.92
C ASP A 105 -14.73 23.55 2.15
N VAL A 106 -14.26 22.95 1.06
CA VAL A 106 -13.15 21.97 1.03
C VAL A 106 -11.83 22.53 1.57
N GLU A 107 -11.68 23.84 1.69
CA GLU A 107 -10.53 24.45 2.36
C GLU A 107 -10.38 24.00 3.82
N SER A 108 -11.51 23.73 4.48
CA SER A 108 -11.56 23.27 5.87
C SER A 108 -11.00 21.86 6.10
N LEU A 109 -10.75 21.08 5.04
CA LEU A 109 -10.10 19.76 5.13
C LEU A 109 -8.66 19.83 5.67
N TRP A 110 -8.06 21.02 5.71
CA TRP A 110 -6.75 21.28 6.31
C TRP A 110 -6.85 22.02 7.65
N SER A 111 -8.04 22.18 8.20
CA SER A 111 -8.29 22.82 9.49
C SER A 111 -9.40 22.09 10.26
N SER A 112 -10.62 22.65 10.31
CA SER A 112 -11.70 22.18 11.17
C SER A 112 -12.30 20.83 10.78
N HIS A 113 -12.15 20.41 9.52
CA HIS A 113 -12.65 19.13 8.99
C HIS A 113 -11.51 18.20 8.56
N ALA A 114 -10.35 18.30 9.22
CA ALA A 114 -9.19 17.44 8.91
C ALA A 114 -9.45 15.94 9.19
N ASP A 115 -10.47 15.63 9.99
CA ASP A 115 -10.97 14.28 10.24
C ASP A 115 -11.64 13.65 9.01
N LEU A 116 -12.12 14.44 8.04
CA LEU A 116 -12.72 13.91 6.81
C LEU A 116 -11.68 13.50 5.76
N LEU A 117 -10.42 13.89 5.92
CA LEU A 117 -9.36 13.68 4.94
C LEU A 117 -8.32 12.65 5.43
N GLN A 118 -8.02 11.69 4.57
CA GLN A 118 -6.80 10.88 4.63
C GLN A 118 -5.95 11.21 3.41
N SER A 119 -4.70 11.62 3.63
CA SER A 119 -3.71 11.78 2.56
C SER A 119 -2.78 10.58 2.56
N THR A 120 -2.45 10.02 1.40
CA THR A 120 -1.46 8.94 1.31
C THR A 120 -0.79 8.95 -0.05
N SER A 121 0.16 8.04 -0.25
CA SER A 121 0.89 7.88 -1.50
C SER A 121 0.98 6.42 -1.87
N VAL A 122 1.01 6.10 -3.17
CA VAL A 122 1.23 4.73 -3.67
C VAL A 122 2.46 4.11 -3.02
N VAL A 123 3.53 4.89 -2.86
CA VAL A 123 4.67 4.54 -2.02
C VAL A 123 4.63 5.48 -0.79
N PRO A 124 4.16 5.01 0.38
CA PRO A 124 3.93 5.89 1.55
C PRO A 124 5.20 6.50 2.15
N HIS A 125 6.37 5.98 1.79
CA HIS A 125 7.68 6.49 2.16
C HIS A 125 8.32 7.24 0.99
N ALA A 126 9.17 8.22 1.28
CA ALA A 126 9.82 9.05 0.27
C ALA A 126 10.71 8.19 -0.65
N ALA A 127 10.24 7.98 -1.88
CA ALA A 127 10.92 7.20 -2.90
C ALA A 127 11.78 8.06 -3.81
N PHE A 128 12.98 7.58 -4.13
CA PHE A 128 13.93 8.23 -5.01
C PHE A 128 14.34 7.29 -6.15
N LYS A 129 14.62 7.86 -7.32
CA LYS A 129 15.25 7.21 -8.47
C LYS A 129 16.47 8.01 -8.87
N ALA A 130 17.65 7.38 -8.80
CA ALA A 130 18.93 8.01 -9.11
C ALA A 130 19.12 9.38 -8.40
N GLY A 131 18.75 9.43 -7.11
CA GLY A 131 18.89 10.63 -6.26
C GLY A 131 17.82 11.72 -6.45
N LYS A 132 16.85 11.53 -7.35
CA LYS A 132 15.72 12.47 -7.54
C LYS A 132 14.43 11.85 -7.02
N MET A 133 13.49 12.69 -6.60
CA MET A 133 12.17 12.24 -6.16
C MET A 133 11.51 11.39 -7.24
N PHE A 134 10.96 10.23 -6.85
CA PHE A 134 10.31 9.32 -7.77
C PHE A 134 9.03 9.93 -8.33
N ALA A 135 8.89 9.91 -9.66
CA ALA A 135 7.72 10.40 -10.38
C ALA A 135 7.34 9.43 -11.53
N GLY A 136 7.66 8.15 -11.36
CA GLY A 136 7.45 7.10 -12.37
C GLY A 136 5.99 6.60 -12.45
N SER A 137 5.76 5.68 -13.39
CA SER A 137 4.47 5.01 -13.55
C SER A 137 4.23 3.96 -12.46
N PHE A 138 2.99 3.49 -12.36
CA PHE A 138 2.67 2.37 -11.46
C PHE A 138 3.34 1.07 -11.91
N ASP A 139 3.48 0.83 -13.22
CA ASP A 139 4.24 -0.32 -13.73
C ASP A 139 5.69 -0.29 -13.24
N GLU A 140 6.29 0.89 -13.15
CA GLU A 140 7.65 1.06 -12.60
C GLU A 140 7.70 0.78 -11.10
N VAL A 141 6.67 1.18 -10.34
CA VAL A 141 6.51 0.79 -8.92
C VAL A 141 6.47 -0.74 -8.81
N MET A 142 5.66 -1.40 -9.64
CA MET A 142 5.47 -2.85 -9.60
C MET A 142 6.69 -3.65 -10.09
N ALA A 143 7.48 -3.10 -11.01
CA ALA A 143 8.70 -3.72 -11.52
C ALA A 143 9.87 -3.66 -10.51
N SER A 144 9.85 -2.71 -9.58
CA SER A 144 10.87 -2.59 -8.52
C SER A 144 10.47 -3.43 -7.30
N PRO A 145 11.28 -4.42 -6.87
CA PRO A 145 10.99 -5.18 -5.66
C PRO A 145 10.81 -4.27 -4.44
N LEU A 146 11.67 -3.25 -4.29
CA LEU A 146 11.63 -2.33 -3.15
C LEU A 146 10.35 -1.48 -3.12
N LEU A 147 9.94 -0.92 -4.27
CA LEU A 147 8.76 -0.04 -4.33
C LEU A 147 7.46 -0.85 -4.30
N SER A 148 7.42 -2.00 -4.97
CA SER A 148 6.27 -2.91 -4.96
C SER A 148 6.05 -3.54 -3.60
N GLU A 149 7.12 -3.88 -2.88
CA GLU A 149 7.06 -4.25 -1.46
C GLU A 149 6.46 -3.11 -0.65
N CYS A 150 6.98 -1.89 -0.71
CA CYS A 150 6.39 -0.78 0.05
C CYS A 150 4.92 -0.49 -0.30
N PHE A 151 4.52 -0.57 -1.57
CA PHE A 151 3.12 -0.40 -1.98
C PHE A 151 2.20 -1.44 -1.33
N ARG A 152 2.57 -2.72 -1.37
CA ARG A 152 1.73 -3.80 -0.83
C ARG A 152 2.15 -4.24 0.58
N ASP A 153 3.11 -3.55 1.23
CA ASP A 153 3.48 -3.72 2.64
C ASP A 153 3.04 -2.51 3.50
N CYS A 154 2.63 -1.39 2.86
CA CYS A 154 2.18 -0.18 3.54
C CYS A 154 0.91 0.48 2.97
N PHE A 155 0.75 0.58 1.64
CA PHE A 155 -0.39 1.31 1.06
C PHE A 155 -1.67 0.45 1.07
N VAL A 156 -1.60 -0.79 0.57
CA VAL A 156 -2.77 -1.68 0.44
C VAL A 156 -3.54 -1.96 1.77
N PRO A 157 -2.98 -1.99 2.99
CA PRO A 157 -3.71 -2.20 4.25
C PRO A 157 -4.38 -0.94 4.66
N SER A 158 -3.66 0.19 4.53
CA SER A 158 -4.20 1.49 4.85
C SER A 158 -5.46 1.75 4.04
N VAL A 159 -5.52 1.23 2.81
CA VAL A 159 -6.69 1.24 1.95
C VAL A 159 -7.78 0.28 2.44
N ARG A 160 -7.43 -0.96 2.82
CA ARG A 160 -8.37 -1.97 3.37
C ARG A 160 -9.00 -1.56 4.70
N GLU A 161 -8.34 -0.70 5.47
CA GLU A 161 -8.84 -0.15 6.73
C GLU A 161 -9.92 0.93 6.53
N MET A 162 -10.12 1.44 5.32
CA MET A 162 -11.09 2.50 5.04
C MET A 162 -12.51 1.97 4.98
N ALA A 163 -13.46 2.80 5.42
CA ALA A 163 -14.87 2.50 5.33
C ALA A 163 -15.33 2.31 3.88
N SER A 164 -16.36 1.46 3.68
CA SER A 164 -16.82 1.08 2.34
C SER A 164 -17.49 2.22 1.54
N ASP A 165 -17.78 3.35 2.20
CA ASP A 165 -18.32 4.59 1.64
C ASP A 165 -17.25 5.69 1.46
N THR A 166 -15.99 5.43 1.82
CA THR A 166 -14.88 6.37 1.60
C THR A 166 -14.61 6.56 0.10
N LEU A 167 -14.45 7.81 -0.33
CA LEU A 167 -14.12 8.21 -1.69
C LEU A 167 -12.61 8.29 -1.89
N PHE A 168 -12.08 7.61 -2.91
CA PHE A 168 -10.67 7.64 -3.28
C PHE A 168 -10.45 8.45 -4.56
N VAL A 169 -9.48 9.36 -4.50
CA VAL A 169 -9.06 10.19 -5.63
C VAL A 169 -7.55 10.08 -5.83
N GLY A 170 -7.14 9.65 -7.01
CA GLY A 170 -5.73 9.63 -7.43
C GLY A 170 -5.26 11.01 -7.92
N LEU A 171 -4.00 11.36 -7.67
CA LEU A 171 -3.34 12.56 -8.21
C LEU A 171 -2.41 12.21 -9.38
N GLY A 172 -3.00 11.89 -10.53
CA GLY A 172 -2.28 11.54 -11.76
C GLY A 172 -2.40 10.07 -12.18
N PRO A 173 -1.74 9.67 -13.28
CA PRO A 173 -1.88 8.32 -13.86
C PRO A 173 -1.35 7.20 -12.94
N CYS A 174 -0.28 7.44 -12.19
CA CYS A 174 0.31 6.42 -11.31
C CYS A 174 -0.63 6.08 -10.13
N PRO A 175 -1.16 7.06 -9.38
CA PRO A 175 -2.17 6.79 -8.36
C PRO A 175 -3.49 6.22 -8.91
N GLU A 176 -3.94 6.66 -10.09
CA GLU A 176 -5.12 6.09 -10.76
C GLU A 176 -4.94 4.58 -10.97
N ALA A 177 -3.81 4.17 -11.58
CA ALA A 177 -3.51 2.77 -11.85
C ALA A 177 -3.34 1.94 -10.56
N ALA A 178 -2.79 2.53 -9.50
CA ALA A 178 -2.68 1.87 -8.20
C ALA A 178 -4.05 1.62 -7.56
N LEU A 179 -4.98 2.58 -7.64
CA LEU A 179 -6.35 2.41 -7.17
C LEU A 179 -7.10 1.35 -8.00
N ASP A 180 -6.93 1.35 -9.32
CA ASP A 180 -7.46 0.31 -10.20
C ASP A 180 -6.92 -1.08 -9.85
N TRP A 181 -5.62 -1.18 -9.54
CA TRP A 181 -5.01 -2.40 -9.08
C TRP A 181 -5.65 -2.89 -7.77
N CYS A 182 -5.87 -1.99 -6.80
CA CYS A 182 -6.55 -2.33 -5.55
C CYS A 182 -7.98 -2.84 -5.79
N VAL A 183 -8.71 -2.26 -6.74
CA VAL A 183 -10.05 -2.77 -7.12
C VAL A 183 -9.95 -4.16 -7.73
N HIS A 184 -9.02 -4.38 -8.67
CA HIS A 184 -8.85 -5.67 -9.33
C HIS A 184 -8.46 -6.78 -8.35
N HIS A 185 -7.73 -6.44 -7.29
CA HIS A 185 -7.26 -7.40 -6.27
C HIS A 185 -8.16 -7.45 -5.03
N GLY A 186 -9.36 -6.85 -5.07
CA GLY A 186 -10.34 -6.93 -3.99
C GLY A 186 -9.99 -6.13 -2.73
N ALA A 187 -8.99 -5.26 -2.78
CA ALA A 187 -8.66 -4.34 -1.68
C ALA A 187 -9.59 -3.11 -1.64
N LEU A 188 -10.23 -2.77 -2.77
CA LEU A 188 -11.23 -1.72 -2.88
C LEU A 188 -12.45 -2.17 -3.67
N GLN A 189 -13.61 -1.59 -3.35
CA GLN A 189 -14.78 -1.67 -4.21
C GLN A 189 -14.68 -0.62 -5.32
N ARG A 190 -15.11 -0.96 -6.54
CA ARG A 190 -15.12 -0.02 -7.68
C ARG A 190 -15.85 1.30 -7.34
N LYS A 191 -16.93 1.22 -6.56
CA LYS A 191 -17.74 2.38 -6.13
C LYS A 191 -16.97 3.38 -5.24
N GLN A 192 -15.90 2.94 -4.58
CA GLN A 192 -15.07 3.79 -3.72
C GLN A 192 -14.10 4.65 -4.55
N VAL A 193 -13.80 4.29 -5.80
CA VAL A 193 -12.85 5.04 -6.64
C VAL A 193 -13.59 6.05 -7.51
N SER A 194 -13.51 7.34 -7.14
CA SER A 194 -14.17 8.43 -7.88
C SER A 194 -13.46 8.78 -9.19
N GLY A 195 -12.16 8.45 -9.30
CA GLY A 195 -11.32 8.73 -10.45
C GLY A 195 -10.02 9.40 -10.06
N ALA A 196 -9.45 10.17 -10.98
CA ALA A 196 -8.19 10.86 -10.77
C ALA A 196 -8.27 12.34 -11.14
N PHE A 197 -7.66 13.17 -10.31
CA PHE A 197 -7.30 14.54 -10.66
C PHE A 197 -5.98 14.57 -11.42
N CYS A 198 -5.76 15.63 -12.21
CA CYS A 198 -4.42 15.95 -12.66
C CYS A 198 -3.50 16.26 -11.46
N HIS A 199 -2.19 16.06 -11.62
CA HIS A 199 -1.27 16.34 -10.53
C HIS A 199 -1.27 17.85 -10.18
N PRO A 200 -1.50 18.28 -8.93
CA PRO A 200 -1.82 19.67 -8.58
C PRO A 200 -0.60 20.61 -8.51
N SER A 201 0.60 20.13 -8.83
CA SER A 201 1.83 20.94 -8.77
C SER A 201 1.76 22.18 -9.67
N GLY A 202 2.12 23.35 -9.12
CA GLY A 202 2.28 24.59 -9.88
C GLY A 202 3.31 24.50 -11.03
N ALA A 203 4.28 23.58 -10.96
CA ALA A 203 5.22 23.34 -12.06
C ALA A 203 4.55 22.76 -13.33
N GLY A 204 3.30 22.29 -13.21
CA GLY A 204 2.53 21.74 -14.32
C GLY A 204 2.01 22.77 -15.32
N GLY A 205 2.23 24.07 -15.08
CA GLY A 205 1.84 25.16 -15.99
C GLY A 205 0.34 25.13 -16.31
N SER A 206 -0.01 24.93 -17.57
CA SER A 206 -1.40 24.89 -18.06
C SER A 206 -2.15 23.58 -17.76
N THR A 207 -1.52 22.59 -17.10
CA THR A 207 -2.15 21.27 -16.85
C THR A 207 -3.46 21.40 -16.07
N THR A 208 -3.47 22.13 -14.95
CA THR A 208 -4.67 22.32 -14.12
C THR A 208 -5.76 23.07 -14.89
N ARG A 209 -5.39 24.14 -15.61
CA ARG A 209 -6.33 24.92 -16.42
C ARG A 209 -7.00 24.08 -17.50
N TYR A 210 -6.21 23.26 -18.19
CA TYR A 210 -6.73 22.36 -19.23
C TYR A 210 -7.62 21.26 -18.64
N TYR A 211 -7.20 20.66 -17.52
CA TYR A 211 -7.99 19.66 -16.80
C TYR A 211 -9.34 20.22 -16.36
N LEU A 212 -9.36 21.44 -15.82
CA LEU A 212 -10.58 22.14 -15.39
C LEU A 212 -11.41 22.75 -16.52
N ARG A 213 -11.01 22.57 -17.78
CA ARG A 213 -11.68 23.15 -18.97
C ARG A 213 -11.68 24.67 -19.02
N GLU A 214 -10.75 25.32 -18.32
CA GLU A 214 -10.51 26.76 -18.41
C GLU A 214 -9.76 27.14 -19.70
N VAL A 215 -9.10 26.17 -20.35
CA VAL A 215 -8.49 26.30 -21.67
C VAL A 215 -8.76 25.05 -22.49
N THR A 216 -8.98 25.24 -23.78
CA THR A 216 -9.18 24.19 -24.77
C THR A 216 -7.86 23.80 -25.43
N LYS A 217 -7.86 22.67 -26.16
CA LYS A 217 -6.67 22.17 -26.86
C LYS A 217 -6.15 23.15 -27.92
N GLY A 218 -7.06 23.88 -28.58
CA GLY A 218 -6.71 24.86 -29.62
C GLY A 218 -6.12 26.16 -29.10
N GLU A 219 -6.31 26.47 -27.82
CA GLU A 219 -5.77 27.67 -27.16
C GLU A 219 -4.37 27.44 -26.55
N LEU A 220 -3.89 26.19 -26.54
CA LEU A 220 -2.55 25.87 -26.09
C LEU A 220 -1.53 26.12 -27.20
N ASP A 221 -0.37 26.67 -26.83
CA ASP A 221 0.79 26.74 -27.72
C ASP A 221 1.12 25.35 -28.30
N ALA A 222 1.50 25.29 -29.58
CA ALA A 222 1.75 24.03 -30.29
C ALA A 222 2.85 23.16 -29.65
N LYS A 223 3.76 23.74 -28.86
CA LYS A 223 4.83 23.04 -28.13
C LYS A 223 4.47 22.76 -26.67
N ASN A 224 3.26 23.10 -26.24
CA ASN A 224 2.85 22.94 -24.85
C ASN A 224 2.89 21.45 -24.43
N PRO A 225 3.63 21.08 -23.35
CA PRO A 225 3.79 19.69 -22.95
C PRO A 225 2.48 19.01 -22.51
N VAL A 226 1.43 19.78 -22.20
CA VAL A 226 0.08 19.25 -21.92
C VAL A 226 -0.51 18.54 -23.12
N LEU A 227 -0.20 18.97 -24.35
CA LEU A 227 -0.75 18.38 -25.58
C LEU A 227 -0.51 16.87 -25.65
N ARG A 228 0.65 16.39 -25.15
CA ARG A 228 1.04 14.98 -25.12
C ARG A 228 0.26 14.13 -24.10
N ARG A 229 -0.55 14.75 -23.24
CA ARG A 229 -1.27 14.10 -22.14
C ARG A 229 -2.77 14.40 -22.17
N THR A 230 -3.26 15.04 -23.23
CA THR A 230 -4.66 15.47 -23.37
C THR A 230 -5.64 14.30 -23.27
N ASP A 231 -5.35 13.18 -23.92
CA ASP A 231 -6.22 11.99 -23.88
C ASP A 231 -6.43 11.46 -22.45
N TRP A 232 -5.36 11.40 -21.66
CA TRP A 232 -5.43 10.99 -20.25
C TRP A 232 -6.22 12.00 -19.42
N LEU A 233 -5.91 13.29 -19.57
CA LEU A 233 -6.61 14.37 -18.86
C LEU A 233 -8.10 14.39 -19.18
N ASP A 234 -8.46 14.14 -20.44
CA ASP A 234 -9.84 14.13 -20.90
C ASP A 234 -10.61 12.93 -20.35
N ARG A 235 -10.00 11.75 -20.36
CA ARG A 235 -10.57 10.56 -19.74
C ARG A 235 -10.77 10.74 -18.23
N ALA A 236 -9.72 11.20 -17.53
CA ALA A 236 -9.75 11.41 -16.09
C ALA A 236 -10.83 12.43 -15.68
N TYR A 237 -10.95 13.54 -16.43
CA TYR A 237 -12.01 14.53 -16.23
C TYR A 237 -13.39 13.92 -16.40
N LYS A 238 -13.61 13.17 -17.49
CA LYS A 238 -14.91 12.57 -17.79
C LYS A 238 -15.31 11.56 -16.71
N GLN A 239 -14.38 10.73 -16.25
CA GLN A 239 -14.61 9.77 -15.17
C GLN A 239 -15.01 10.49 -13.88
N MET A 240 -14.23 11.48 -13.45
CA MET A 240 -14.51 12.25 -12.24
C MET A 240 -15.86 12.96 -12.33
N HIS A 241 -16.15 13.61 -13.46
CA HIS A 241 -17.43 14.29 -13.69
C HIS A 241 -18.62 13.33 -13.62
N VAL A 242 -18.52 12.15 -14.22
CA VAL A 242 -19.59 11.13 -14.16
C VAL A 242 -19.75 10.60 -12.74
N ALA A 243 -18.65 10.32 -12.05
CA ALA A 243 -18.68 9.80 -10.68
C ALA A 243 -19.32 10.79 -9.71
N THR A 244 -18.89 12.06 -9.71
CA THR A 244 -19.46 13.07 -8.81
C THR A 244 -20.90 13.44 -9.18
N ALA A 245 -21.25 13.50 -10.47
CA ALA A 245 -22.64 13.69 -10.88
C ALA A 245 -23.54 12.56 -10.36
N SER A 246 -23.10 11.30 -10.47
CA SER A 246 -23.84 10.16 -9.96
C SER A 246 -24.01 10.21 -8.44
N LEU A 247 -22.94 10.54 -7.70
CA LEU A 247 -22.98 10.65 -6.24
C LEU A 247 -23.87 11.81 -5.76
N LEU A 248 -23.96 12.90 -6.53
CA LEU A 248 -24.85 14.03 -6.28
C LEU A 248 -26.29 13.80 -6.75
N GLY A 249 -26.64 12.60 -7.23
CA GLY A 249 -27.99 12.27 -7.70
C GLY A 249 -28.38 12.94 -9.02
N ARG A 250 -27.41 13.39 -9.83
CA ARG A 250 -27.65 13.99 -11.13
C ARG A 250 -27.60 12.92 -12.21
N THR A 251 -28.68 12.76 -12.98
CA THR A 251 -28.67 11.91 -14.18
C THR A 251 -27.72 12.51 -15.23
N ALA A 252 -26.80 11.71 -15.76
CA ALA A 252 -25.89 12.14 -16.82
C ALA A 252 -26.68 12.74 -18.02
N PRO A 253 -26.20 13.83 -18.65
CA PRO A 253 -26.82 14.30 -19.87
C PRO A 253 -26.72 13.21 -20.94
N LYS A 254 -27.87 12.86 -21.55
CA LYS A 254 -27.90 12.02 -22.76
C LYS A 254 -26.96 12.66 -23.80
N PRO A 255 -25.99 11.93 -24.38
CA PRO A 255 -25.22 12.46 -25.49
C PRO A 255 -26.20 12.82 -26.60
N SER A 256 -26.17 14.07 -27.06
CA SER A 256 -26.94 14.47 -28.23
C SER A 256 -26.44 13.68 -29.43
N ALA A 257 -27.36 12.99 -30.09
CA ALA A 257 -27.08 12.27 -31.32
C ALA A 257 -26.66 13.27 -32.40
N ARG A 258 -25.36 13.36 -32.68
CA ARG A 258 -24.88 13.77 -33.99
C ARG A 258 -24.53 12.52 -34.77
N ARG A 259 -25.23 12.36 -35.90
CA ARG A 259 -24.88 11.46 -37.01
C ARG A 259 -23.41 11.72 -37.36
N ASP A 260 -22.64 10.65 -37.54
CA ASP A 260 -22.05 10.35 -38.85
C ASP A 260 -21.47 8.92 -38.88
N GLN A 261 -22.02 8.16 -39.83
CA GLN A 261 -21.44 7.10 -40.66
C GLN A 261 -20.65 5.94 -40.02
N GLU A 262 -21.43 4.88 -39.79
CA GLU A 262 -21.17 3.47 -40.06
C GLU A 262 -20.01 3.16 -41.02
N THR A 263 -18.99 2.46 -40.53
CA THR A 263 -18.22 1.47 -41.32
C THR A 263 -18.04 0.21 -40.48
N ALA A 264 -18.52 -0.90 -41.03
CA ALA A 264 -18.59 -2.20 -40.38
C ALA A 264 -17.25 -2.96 -40.47
N MET A 265 -16.83 -3.49 -39.30
CA MET A 265 -16.32 -4.85 -38.97
C MET A 265 -15.40 -5.61 -39.96
N PRO A 266 -14.37 -6.33 -39.46
CA PRO A 266 -14.63 -7.64 -38.82
C PRO A 266 -13.69 -8.06 -37.66
N THR A 267 -14.25 -8.82 -36.73
CA THR A 267 -13.59 -9.85 -35.90
C THR A 267 -14.16 -11.22 -36.33
N PRO A 268 -13.60 -12.39 -35.94
CA PRO A 268 -12.37 -12.66 -35.17
C PRO A 268 -11.44 -13.68 -35.88
N ASN A 269 -10.19 -13.79 -35.44
CA ASN A 269 -9.43 -15.03 -35.60
C ASN A 269 -8.67 -15.36 -34.31
N VAL A 270 -9.05 -16.48 -33.71
CA VAL A 270 -8.41 -17.14 -32.57
C VAL A 270 -7.26 -17.99 -33.11
N PRO A 271 -6.11 -17.99 -32.41
CA PRO A 271 -5.40 -19.24 -32.21
C PRO A 271 -5.25 -19.61 -30.74
N SER A 272 -5.28 -20.93 -30.56
CA SER A 272 -5.19 -21.74 -29.36
C SER A 272 -3.94 -21.50 -28.49
N SER A 273 -4.17 -21.56 -27.18
CA SER A 273 -3.34 -22.12 -26.11
C SER A 273 -1.82 -22.29 -26.34
N ALA A 274 -1.03 -21.46 -25.66
CA ALA A 274 0.31 -21.84 -25.19
C ALA A 274 0.44 -21.46 -23.71
N GLN A 275 0.54 -22.49 -22.87
CA GLN A 275 0.79 -22.40 -21.44
C GLN A 275 2.11 -21.68 -21.18
N LEU A 276 2.07 -20.59 -20.41
CA LEU A 276 3.25 -19.99 -19.80
C LEU A 276 3.04 -19.89 -18.29
N LYS A 277 4.07 -20.38 -17.60
CA LYS A 277 4.11 -20.81 -16.20
C LYS A 277 3.92 -19.63 -15.22
N PRO A 278 3.26 -19.82 -14.06
CA PRO A 278 3.07 -18.76 -13.08
C PRO A 278 4.36 -18.51 -12.30
N ALA A 279 4.89 -17.28 -12.38
CA ALA A 279 5.98 -16.79 -11.53
C ALA A 279 5.39 -16.01 -10.34
N THR A 280 5.02 -16.78 -9.34
CA THR A 280 5.13 -16.57 -7.89
C THR A 280 6.16 -15.48 -7.50
N THR A 281 5.97 -14.46 -6.65
CA THR A 281 4.92 -14.13 -5.66
C THR A 281 5.07 -12.71 -5.09
N LYS A 282 3.93 -12.22 -4.60
CA LYS A 282 3.64 -11.27 -3.51
C LYS A 282 4.52 -11.55 -2.25
N VAL A 283 5.10 -10.60 -1.50
CA VAL A 283 4.66 -9.32 -0.91
C VAL A 283 3.49 -9.42 0.07
N HIS A 284 3.61 -8.79 1.26
CA HIS A 284 2.50 -8.54 2.20
C HIS A 284 2.73 -7.41 3.21
N ASP A 285 1.63 -6.77 3.38
CA ASP A 285 1.21 -5.86 4.41
C ASP A 285 1.09 -6.34 5.82
N ILE A 286 1.10 -5.30 6.67
CA ILE A 286 0.93 -5.33 8.10
C ILE A 286 0.33 -3.97 8.64
N ALA A 287 -0.85 -3.90 9.33
CA ALA A 287 -1.27 -2.83 10.34
C ALA A 287 -1.54 -3.17 11.87
N THR A 288 -0.79 -2.65 12.88
CA THR A 288 -1.12 -2.34 14.32
C THR A 288 0.07 -2.29 15.29
N CYS A 289 0.00 -1.33 16.23
CA CYS A 289 1.08 -0.70 17.00
C CYS A 289 1.37 -1.38 18.36
N GLY A 290 2.59 -1.91 18.50
CA GLY A 290 3.40 -1.94 19.71
C GLY A 290 4.82 -1.54 19.30
N THR A 291 5.79 -1.39 20.21
CA THR A 291 7.17 -1.47 19.68
C THR A 291 7.31 -2.84 19.00
N ALA A 292 8.16 -2.96 17.98
CA ALA A 292 8.44 -4.25 17.34
C ALA A 292 8.63 -5.40 18.35
N ASN A 293 9.20 -5.08 19.52
CA ASN A 293 9.36 -6.02 20.63
C ASN A 293 8.04 -6.31 21.38
N ASP A 294 7.19 -5.31 21.63
CA ASP A 294 5.90 -5.49 22.30
C ASP A 294 4.90 -6.26 21.42
N GLU A 295 4.88 -6.01 20.11
CA GLU A 295 4.06 -6.76 19.17
C GLU A 295 4.48 -8.21 19.09
N VAL A 296 5.78 -8.46 18.98
CA VAL A 296 6.32 -9.81 18.98
C VAL A 296 6.07 -10.48 20.33
N ALA A 297 6.14 -9.76 21.44
CA ALA A 297 5.79 -10.29 22.76
C ALA A 297 4.31 -10.72 22.83
N ALA A 298 3.39 -9.93 22.27
CA ALA A 298 1.98 -10.30 22.18
C ALA A 298 1.75 -11.54 21.30
N ILE A 299 2.43 -11.64 20.15
CA ILE A 299 2.38 -12.83 19.29
C ILE A 299 2.91 -14.06 20.04
N LEU A 300 4.06 -13.95 20.71
CA LEU A 300 4.64 -15.03 21.51
C LEU A 300 3.65 -15.49 22.60
N ALA A 301 3.03 -14.55 23.30
CA ALA A 301 2.04 -14.84 24.33
C ALA A 301 0.82 -15.57 23.76
N GLU A 302 0.31 -15.16 22.60
CA GLU A 302 -0.85 -15.83 21.97
C GLU A 302 -0.51 -17.25 21.49
N VAL A 303 0.71 -17.46 20.95
CA VAL A 303 1.18 -18.81 20.58
C VAL A 303 1.24 -19.72 21.81
N GLN A 304 1.79 -19.24 22.93
CA GLN A 304 1.86 -20.02 24.17
C GLN A 304 0.48 -20.29 24.76
N LYS A 305 -0.42 -19.30 24.72
CA LYS A 305 -1.81 -19.42 25.17
C LYS A 305 -2.58 -20.48 24.37
N ALA A 306 -2.26 -20.67 23.09
CA ALA A 306 -2.82 -21.74 22.25
C ALA A 306 -2.24 -23.14 22.56
N GLY A 307 -1.41 -23.30 23.60
CA GLY A 307 -0.87 -24.60 24.01
C GLY A 307 0.43 -25.00 23.32
N TYR A 308 1.03 -24.11 22.52
CA TYR A 308 2.33 -24.38 21.89
C TYR A 308 3.46 -24.15 22.90
N ARG A 309 4.29 -25.16 23.10
CA ARG A 309 5.42 -25.09 24.05
C ARG A 309 6.63 -24.45 23.39
N LEU A 310 7.10 -23.32 23.92
CA LEU A 310 8.36 -22.70 23.51
C LEU A 310 9.54 -23.63 23.85
N THR A 311 10.29 -24.07 22.84
CA THR A 311 11.43 -25.01 23.02
C THR A 311 12.78 -24.36 22.83
N ASN A 312 12.86 -23.27 22.05
CA ASN A 312 14.08 -22.50 21.86
C ASN A 312 13.76 -21.06 21.44
N GLN A 313 14.61 -20.10 21.77
CA GLN A 313 14.44 -18.71 21.36
C GLN A 313 15.78 -18.01 21.15
N THR A 314 15.91 -17.31 20.03
CA THR A 314 17.06 -16.45 19.70
C THR A 314 16.59 -15.00 19.54
N SER A 315 17.44 -14.05 19.19
CA SER A 315 16.97 -12.70 18.82
C SER A 315 16.13 -12.69 17.53
N LYS A 316 16.29 -13.68 16.64
CA LYS A 316 15.68 -13.71 15.30
C LYS A 316 14.43 -14.59 15.19
N VAL A 317 14.41 -15.72 15.87
CA VAL A 317 13.32 -16.71 15.81
C VAL A 317 12.95 -17.24 17.19
N ALA A 318 11.71 -17.67 17.35
CA ALA A 318 11.23 -18.49 18.47
C ALA A 318 10.70 -19.82 17.92
N GLU A 319 11.15 -20.93 18.50
CA GLU A 319 10.79 -22.30 18.15
C GLU A 319 9.71 -22.80 19.10
N PHE A 320 8.64 -23.35 18.54
CA PHE A 320 7.52 -23.89 19.28
C PHE A 320 7.19 -25.32 18.85
N ALA A 321 6.89 -26.17 19.84
CA ALA A 321 6.26 -27.46 19.63
C ALA A 321 4.74 -27.34 19.79
N ALA A 322 4.00 -27.70 18.75
CA ALA A 322 2.55 -27.81 18.75
C ALA A 322 2.07 -28.99 19.60
N PRO A 323 0.79 -29.00 20.06
CA PRO A 323 0.21 -30.12 20.81
C PRO A 323 0.32 -31.48 20.10
N ASN A 324 0.22 -31.51 18.76
CA ASN A 324 0.39 -32.71 17.94
C ASN A 324 1.86 -33.10 17.68
N GLY A 325 2.83 -32.41 18.28
CA GLY A 325 4.26 -32.68 18.13
C GLY A 325 4.93 -32.03 16.93
N GLN A 326 4.18 -31.36 16.04
CA GLN A 326 4.77 -30.61 14.92
C GLN A 326 5.52 -29.36 15.42
N ILE A 327 6.51 -28.90 14.65
CA ILE A 327 7.32 -27.72 14.99
C ILE A 327 6.95 -26.54 14.10
N ILE A 328 6.80 -25.37 14.70
CA ILE A 328 6.71 -24.09 14.01
C ILE A 328 7.78 -23.12 14.50
N TYR A 329 8.26 -22.25 13.62
CA TYR A 329 9.16 -21.16 13.98
C TYR A 329 8.50 -19.80 13.73
N LEU A 330 8.42 -18.95 14.75
CA LEU A 330 8.06 -17.54 14.59
C LEU A 330 9.28 -16.71 14.19
N VAL A 331 9.21 -15.96 13.09
CA VAL A 331 10.29 -15.07 12.62
C VAL A 331 10.14 -13.68 13.24
N LYS A 332 10.72 -13.48 14.43
CA LYS A 332 10.56 -12.28 15.25
C LYS A 332 11.01 -10.97 14.58
N THR A 333 12.04 -11.02 13.73
CA THR A 333 12.58 -9.81 13.08
C THR A 333 11.65 -9.20 12.05
N THR A 334 10.72 -10.01 11.50
CA THR A 334 9.83 -9.61 10.40
C THR A 334 8.37 -9.89 10.69
N SER A 335 8.07 -10.40 11.89
CA SER A 335 6.70 -10.56 12.38
C SER A 335 6.29 -9.29 13.10
N ARG A 336 5.02 -8.98 12.93
CA ARG A 336 4.29 -7.87 13.50
C ARG A 336 2.86 -8.35 13.73
N MET A 337 2.06 -7.69 14.56
CA MET A 337 0.70 -8.14 14.93
C MET A 337 -0.18 -8.49 13.71
N ASN A 338 0.14 -7.90 12.61
CA ASN A 338 -0.67 -7.65 11.46
C ASN A 338 -0.11 -8.38 10.22
N ARG A 339 0.97 -9.14 10.42
CA ARG A 339 1.64 -10.04 9.47
C ARG A 339 2.54 -10.94 10.26
N VAL A 340 1.94 -11.95 10.83
CA VAL A 340 2.67 -12.94 11.60
C VAL A 340 3.38 -13.85 10.59
N LYS A 341 4.71 -13.94 10.68
CA LYS A 341 5.51 -14.80 9.81
C LYS A 341 5.97 -16.03 10.57
N LEU A 342 5.43 -17.17 10.19
CA LEU A 342 5.79 -18.48 10.71
C LEU A 342 6.59 -19.25 9.65
N VAL A 343 7.36 -20.25 10.08
CA VAL A 343 7.99 -21.23 9.19
C VAL A 343 7.59 -22.62 9.66
N VAL A 344 7.00 -23.39 8.75
CA VAL A 344 6.55 -24.77 8.99
C VAL A 344 7.44 -25.77 8.24
N HIS A 345 7.35 -27.03 8.64
CA HIS A 345 8.22 -28.08 8.11
C HIS A 345 8.10 -28.21 6.58
N PRO A 346 9.23 -28.34 5.83
CA PRO A 346 9.20 -28.37 4.37
C PRO A 346 8.52 -29.61 3.77
N GLY A 347 8.35 -30.68 4.56
CA GLY A 347 7.61 -31.87 4.15
C GLY A 347 6.09 -31.69 4.10
N LEU A 348 5.55 -30.55 4.56
CA LEU A 348 4.13 -30.23 4.46
C LEU A 348 3.80 -29.73 3.06
N MET A 349 2.63 -30.10 2.53
CA MET A 349 2.17 -29.65 1.22
C MET A 349 1.76 -28.17 1.28
N PRO A 350 2.38 -27.27 0.50
CA PRO A 350 2.09 -25.84 0.56
C PRO A 350 0.62 -25.49 0.36
N ASP A 351 -0.07 -26.18 -0.54
CA ASP A 351 -1.48 -25.92 -0.83
C ASP A 351 -2.40 -26.34 0.33
N GLU A 352 -2.05 -27.41 1.06
CA GLU A 352 -2.78 -27.82 2.26
C GLU A 352 -2.54 -26.85 3.41
N VAL A 353 -1.29 -26.38 3.58
CA VAL A 353 -0.97 -25.34 4.56
C VAL A 353 -1.68 -24.03 4.21
N MET A 354 -1.73 -23.66 2.93
CA MET A 354 -2.43 -22.46 2.43
C MET A 354 -3.94 -22.52 2.72
N ALA A 355 -4.53 -23.71 2.70
CA ALA A 355 -5.94 -23.93 2.97
C ALA A 355 -6.28 -23.85 4.48
N LEU A 356 -5.29 -23.83 5.38
CA LEU A 356 -5.55 -23.72 6.81
C LEU A 356 -6.16 -22.34 7.14
N PRO A 357 -7.19 -22.28 8.01
CA PRO A 357 -7.78 -21.04 8.49
C PRO A 357 -6.72 -20.03 8.98
N GLY A 358 -6.84 -18.79 8.53
CA GLY A 358 -5.94 -17.69 8.91
C GLY A 358 -4.67 -17.58 8.05
N VAL A 359 -4.38 -18.54 7.16
CA VAL A 359 -3.23 -18.44 6.26
C VAL A 359 -3.53 -17.52 5.08
N ALA A 360 -2.76 -16.43 4.98
CA ALA A 360 -2.86 -15.47 3.88
C ALA A 360 -1.94 -15.81 2.70
N SER A 361 -0.77 -16.41 2.98
CA SER A 361 0.08 -17.00 1.94
C SER A 361 1.02 -18.07 2.49
N VAL A 362 1.42 -19.00 1.63
CA VAL A 362 2.62 -19.81 1.78
C VAL A 362 3.65 -19.37 0.74
N GLY A 363 4.89 -19.12 1.16
CA GLY A 363 5.97 -18.71 0.27
C GLY A 363 6.29 -19.77 -0.77
N HIS A 364 6.56 -19.36 -2.01
CA HIS A 364 6.81 -20.29 -3.11
C HIS A 364 8.26 -20.80 -3.18
N GLU A 365 9.14 -20.22 -2.38
CA GLU A 365 10.49 -20.71 -2.14
C GLU A 365 10.68 -21.01 -0.65
N HIS A 366 11.56 -21.97 -0.36
CA HIS A 366 11.93 -22.27 1.01
C HIS A 366 12.66 -21.08 1.67
N ARG A 367 12.24 -20.77 2.89
CA ARG A 367 12.94 -19.82 3.75
C ARG A 367 14.10 -20.52 4.42
N PHE A 368 15.31 -19.96 4.32
CA PHE A 368 16.50 -20.48 4.97
C PHE A 368 16.84 -19.69 6.23
N HIS A 369 17.11 -20.37 7.34
CA HIS A 369 17.51 -19.74 8.59
C HIS A 369 18.31 -20.70 9.47
N SER A 370 19.53 -20.34 9.87
CA SER A 370 20.44 -21.22 10.60
C SER A 370 19.94 -21.66 11.98
N ASN A 371 19.04 -20.88 12.60
CA ASN A 371 18.48 -21.19 13.92
C ASN A 371 17.20 -22.05 13.87
N MET A 372 16.82 -22.62 12.72
CA MET A 372 15.71 -23.57 12.60
C MET A 372 16.21 -25.02 12.76
N SER A 373 16.82 -25.32 13.89
CA SER A 373 17.62 -26.55 14.09
C SER A 373 16.85 -27.86 14.01
N ARG A 374 15.52 -27.85 14.14
CA ARG A 374 14.63 -29.03 14.02
C ARG A 374 14.18 -29.32 12.59
N PHE A 375 14.47 -28.44 11.64
CA PHE A 375 14.15 -28.63 10.23
C PHE A 375 15.34 -29.23 9.46
N PRO A 376 15.08 -29.94 8.34
CA PRO A 376 16.14 -30.46 7.50
C PRO A 376 17.00 -29.33 6.95
N LYS A 377 18.27 -29.65 6.67
CA LYS A 377 19.26 -28.72 6.13
C LYS A 377 19.60 -29.12 4.70
N ARG A 378 19.94 -28.12 3.88
CA ARG A 378 20.54 -28.33 2.56
C ARG A 378 21.41 -27.14 2.18
N LEU A 379 22.26 -27.30 1.18
CA LEU A 379 23.02 -26.18 0.63
C LEU A 379 22.09 -25.10 0.09
N ASN A 380 22.36 -23.86 0.50
CA ASN A 380 21.85 -22.65 -0.13
C ASN A 380 23.02 -22.01 -0.91
N ARG A 381 22.88 -20.79 -1.44
CA ARG A 381 23.89 -20.02 -2.21
C ARG A 381 25.30 -19.84 -1.57
N GLY A 382 25.64 -20.54 -0.48
CA GLY A 382 26.95 -20.58 0.19
C GLY A 382 27.44 -22.01 0.46
N ALA A 383 28.59 -22.13 1.13
CA ALA A 383 29.30 -23.40 1.30
C ALA A 383 28.76 -24.31 2.44
N THR A 384 27.85 -23.82 3.27
CA THR A 384 27.34 -24.54 4.44
C THR A 384 25.85 -24.83 4.32
N GLU A 385 25.44 -26.02 4.75
CA GLU A 385 24.04 -26.38 4.78
C GLU A 385 23.27 -25.53 5.79
N THR A 386 22.11 -25.03 5.38
CA THR A 386 21.24 -24.19 6.21
C THR A 386 19.86 -24.82 6.29
N ALA A 387 19.26 -24.79 7.48
CA ALA A 387 17.91 -25.29 7.69
C ALA A 387 16.89 -24.49 6.87
N TYR A 388 15.86 -25.18 6.38
CA TYR A 388 14.86 -24.58 5.49
C TYR A 388 13.44 -25.05 5.79
N GLY A 389 12.45 -24.24 5.42
CA GLY A 389 11.03 -24.56 5.58
C GLY A 389 10.12 -23.65 4.76
N TRP A 390 8.81 -23.90 4.82
CA TRP A 390 7.81 -23.06 4.14
C TRP A 390 7.46 -21.85 5.00
N GLN A 391 7.63 -20.64 4.47
CA GLN A 391 7.21 -19.44 5.17
C GLN A 391 5.69 -19.28 5.03
N VAL A 392 5.00 -19.28 6.16
CA VAL A 392 3.56 -19.02 6.27
C VAL A 392 3.39 -17.59 6.76
N SER A 393 2.48 -16.84 6.14
CA SER A 393 2.13 -15.48 6.56
C SER A 393 0.65 -15.37 6.84
N LEU A 394 0.30 -14.72 7.95
CA LEU A 394 -1.08 -14.46 8.38
C LEU A 394 -1.29 -12.94 8.38
N ASP A 395 -2.34 -12.42 7.75
CA ASP A 395 -2.54 -10.97 7.47
C ASP A 395 -3.01 -10.15 8.69
N THR A 396 -3.43 -10.80 9.78
CA THR A 396 -3.91 -10.13 11.00
C THR A 396 -3.55 -10.89 12.27
N PHE A 397 -3.66 -10.24 13.42
CA PHE A 397 -3.44 -10.89 14.71
C PHE A 397 -4.52 -11.93 14.99
N ASP A 398 -5.75 -11.65 14.54
CA ASP A 398 -6.91 -12.54 14.69
C ASP A 398 -6.87 -13.77 13.78
N ASP A 399 -6.00 -13.79 12.77
CA ASP A 399 -5.70 -14.98 11.98
C ASP A 399 -4.84 -15.98 12.76
N LEU A 400 -4.03 -15.51 13.72
CA LEU A 400 -3.08 -16.34 14.46
C LEU A 400 -3.77 -17.44 15.29
N PRO A 401 -4.78 -17.15 16.14
CA PRO A 401 -5.47 -18.21 16.88
C PRO A 401 -6.17 -19.23 15.97
N ARG A 402 -6.71 -18.78 14.82
CA ARG A 402 -7.36 -19.66 13.83
C ARG A 402 -6.37 -20.63 13.19
N PHE A 403 -5.19 -20.13 12.80
CA PHE A 403 -4.11 -20.97 12.29
C PHE A 403 -3.62 -21.95 13.35
N LEU A 404 -3.35 -21.48 14.57
CA LEU A 404 -2.81 -22.32 15.63
C LEU A 404 -3.77 -23.45 16.02
N ALA A 405 -5.06 -23.16 16.14
CA ALA A 405 -6.07 -24.18 16.40
C ALA A 405 -6.11 -25.22 15.26
N ALA A 406 -6.22 -24.76 14.01
CA ALA A 406 -6.28 -25.66 12.87
C ALA A 406 -5.00 -26.50 12.72
N PHE A 407 -3.82 -25.92 12.91
CA PHE A 407 -2.54 -26.61 12.79
C PHE A 407 -2.26 -27.59 13.94
N ALA A 408 -2.76 -27.31 15.15
CA ALA A 408 -2.68 -28.23 16.28
C ALA A 408 -3.54 -29.49 16.05
N ASP A 409 -4.71 -29.33 15.44
CA ASP A 409 -5.63 -30.44 15.13
C ASP A 409 -5.35 -31.08 13.76
N TRP A 410 -4.43 -30.49 12.99
CA TRP A 410 -4.11 -30.98 11.66
C TRP A 410 -3.38 -32.32 11.75
N ALA A 411 -4.13 -33.40 11.53
CA ALA A 411 -3.58 -34.70 11.23
C ALA A 411 -2.88 -34.60 9.88
N THR A 412 -1.56 -34.49 9.91
CA THR A 412 -0.74 -34.65 8.71
C THR A 412 -1.20 -35.92 8.01
N PRO A 413 -1.53 -35.90 6.71
CA PRO A 413 -1.67 -37.13 5.96
C PRO A 413 -0.40 -37.93 6.20
N VAL A 414 -0.53 -39.10 6.83
CA VAL A 414 0.61 -40.00 7.07
C VAL A 414 1.03 -40.54 5.71
N GLY A 415 1.87 -39.76 5.02
CA GLY A 415 2.64 -40.17 3.86
C GLY A 415 4.03 -40.56 4.33
N GLY A 416 4.17 -41.77 4.85
CA GLY A 416 5.44 -42.50 4.81
C GLY A 416 5.25 -43.81 4.04
N PRO A 417 6.31 -44.54 3.63
CA PRO A 417 7.75 -44.28 3.82
C PRO A 417 8.61 -44.47 2.55
N ALA A 418 9.84 -43.91 2.56
CA ALA A 418 11.13 -44.55 2.21
C ALA A 418 12.27 -43.53 2.36
#